data_AF-A0A3P1WUK6-F1
#
_entry.id   AF-A0A3P1WUK6-F1
#
_cell.length_a   1.000
_cell.length_b   1.000
_cell.length_c   1.000
_cell.angle_alpha   90.00
_cell.angle_beta   90.00
_cell.angle_gamma   90.00
#
_symmetry.space_group_name_H-M   'P 1'
#
loop_
_entity.id
_entity.type
_entity.pdbx_description
1 polymer ?
#
loop_
_entity_poly.entity_id
_entity_poly.type
_entity_poly.pdbx_seq_one_letter_code
_entity_poly.pdbx_strand_id
1 'polypeptide(L)'
;QPPRLTKGISKAELDYIRDGGGLVDGDAPVKKEARQPLTAKDWKLVFHRKLIGVYLGQFAVASTLWFFLTWFPNYLTQEKGITALKAGFMTTVPFLAAFVGVLLSGWVADLLVRKGFSLG
;
A
#
# COMPACT_ATOMS: atom_id res chain seq x y z
N GLN A 1 -1.10 -24.08 -17.89
CA GLN A 1 -1.73 -25.18 -17.12
C GLN A 1 -0.65 -25.78 -16.24
N PRO A 2 -0.88 -25.96 -14.93
CA PRO A 2 0.15 -26.49 -14.05
C PRO A 2 0.50 -27.94 -14.47
N PRO A 3 1.80 -28.32 -14.52
CA PRO A 3 2.26 -29.64 -14.94
C PRO A 3 1.55 -30.79 -14.23
N ARG A 4 1.16 -30.58 -12.96
CA ARG A 4 0.44 -31.56 -12.13
C ARG A 4 -0.95 -31.94 -12.65
N LEU A 5 -1.57 -31.10 -13.49
CA LEU A 5 -2.94 -31.32 -14.00
C LEU A 5 -2.99 -31.89 -15.42
N THR A 6 -1.84 -32.08 -16.08
CA THR A 6 -1.82 -32.67 -17.42
C THR A 6 -1.96 -34.19 -17.33
N LYS A 7 -2.91 -34.76 -18.09
CA LYS A 7 -3.23 -36.20 -18.08
C LYS A 7 -2.07 -37.14 -18.50
N GLY A 8 -0.98 -36.60 -19.06
CA GLY A 8 0.10 -37.37 -19.67
C GLY A 8 1.43 -37.38 -18.91
N ILE A 9 1.57 -36.66 -17.79
CA ILE A 9 2.87 -36.56 -17.09
C ILE A 9 3.02 -37.70 -16.07
N SER A 10 4.15 -38.40 -16.15
CA SER A 10 4.49 -39.45 -15.19
C SER A 10 5.06 -38.87 -13.89
N LYS A 11 4.98 -39.62 -12.79
CA LYS A 11 5.54 -39.19 -11.50
C LYS A 11 7.05 -38.90 -11.58
N ALA A 12 7.79 -39.68 -12.37
CA ALA A 12 9.22 -39.50 -12.55
C ALA A 12 9.57 -38.19 -13.28
N GLU A 13 8.76 -37.78 -14.27
CA GLU A 13 8.94 -36.50 -14.96
C GLU A 13 8.64 -35.31 -14.04
N LEU A 14 7.67 -35.48 -13.13
CA LEU A 14 7.31 -34.44 -12.17
C LEU A 14 8.41 -34.23 -11.11
N ASP A 15 9.06 -35.32 -10.69
CA ASP A 15 10.20 -35.27 -9.76
C ASP A 15 11.45 -34.67 -10.44
N TYR A 16 11.68 -34.97 -11.73
CA TYR A 16 12.75 -34.34 -12.51
C TYR A 16 12.58 -32.81 -12.63
N ILE A 17 11.35 -32.33 -12.84
CA ILE A 17 11.06 -30.88 -12.90
C ILE A 17 11.27 -30.22 -11.52
N ARG A 18 10.94 -30.93 -10.43
CA ARG A 18 11.15 -30.46 -9.06
C ARG A 18 12.64 -30.37 -8.72
N ASP A 19 13.41 -31.40 -9.03
CA ASP A 19 14.85 -31.46 -8.77
C ASP A 19 15.63 -30.43 -9.61
N GLY A 20 15.12 -30.09 -10.80
CA GLY A 20 15.63 -29.01 -11.66
C GLY A 20 15.27 -27.59 -11.20
N GLY A 21 14.60 -27.42 -10.04
CA GLY A 21 14.18 -26.11 -9.52
C GLY A 21 12.98 -25.50 -10.25
N GLY A 22 12.27 -26.27 -11.08
CA GLY A 22 11.10 -25.82 -11.81
C GLY A 22 9.88 -25.64 -10.89
N LEU A 23 9.12 -24.57 -11.12
CA LEU A 23 7.85 -24.31 -10.42
C LEU A 23 6.77 -25.30 -10.85
N VAL A 24 6.71 -26.46 -10.19
CA VAL A 24 5.68 -27.51 -10.42
C VAL A 24 4.26 -27.01 -10.13
N ASP A 25 4.13 -26.00 -9.27
CA ASP A 25 2.87 -25.41 -8.83
C ASP A 25 2.64 -23.99 -9.38
N GLY A 26 3.43 -23.56 -10.38
CA GLY A 26 3.50 -22.17 -10.86
C GLY A 26 2.22 -21.55 -11.42
N ASP A 27 1.12 -22.31 -11.49
CA ASP A 27 -0.22 -21.83 -11.87
C ASP A 27 -1.31 -22.78 -11.32
N ALA A 28 -1.13 -23.32 -10.11
CA ALA A 28 -2.22 -24.02 -9.45
C ALA A 28 -3.39 -23.02 -9.28
N PRO A 29 -4.62 -23.34 -9.72
CA PRO A 29 -5.76 -22.47 -9.45
C PRO A 29 -5.85 -22.32 -7.94
N VAL A 30 -5.57 -21.12 -7.44
CA VAL A 30 -5.72 -20.79 -6.02
C VAL A 30 -7.15 -21.18 -5.69
N LYS A 31 -7.31 -22.26 -4.93
CA LYS A 31 -8.61 -22.67 -4.42
C LYS A 31 -9.15 -21.42 -3.75
N LYS A 32 -10.27 -20.87 -4.27
CA LYS A 32 -11.00 -19.81 -3.57
C LYS A 32 -11.51 -20.44 -2.29
N GLU A 33 -10.68 -20.43 -1.25
CA GLU A 33 -11.10 -20.84 0.08
C GLU A 33 -12.30 -19.97 0.46
N ALA A 34 -13.36 -20.62 0.94
CA ALA A 34 -14.53 -19.92 1.44
C ALA A 34 -14.07 -18.93 2.52
N ARG A 35 -14.57 -17.68 2.47
CA ARG A 35 -14.22 -16.65 3.45
C ARG A 35 -14.47 -17.19 4.85
N GLN A 36 -13.41 -17.43 5.61
CA GLN A 36 -13.55 -17.87 6.99
C GLN A 36 -14.16 -16.73 7.81
N PRO A 37 -15.12 -17.00 8.71
CA PRO A 37 -15.69 -15.97 9.57
C PRO A 37 -14.60 -15.41 10.49
N LEU A 38 -14.58 -14.08 10.64
CA LEU A 38 -13.62 -13.39 11.50
C LEU A 38 -13.79 -13.88 12.94
N THR A 39 -12.73 -14.43 13.51
CA THR A 39 -12.71 -14.94 14.88
C THR A 39 -12.30 -13.82 15.84
N ALA A 40 -12.63 -13.94 17.13
CA ALA A 40 -12.21 -12.97 18.17
C ALA A 40 -10.68 -12.76 18.26
N LYS A 41 -9.89 -13.77 17.86
CA LYS A 41 -8.43 -13.67 17.73
C LYS A 41 -8.01 -12.74 16.59
N ASP A 42 -8.75 -12.72 15.48
CA ASP A 42 -8.49 -11.84 14.34
C ASP A 42 -8.78 -10.38 14.72
N TRP A 43 -9.86 -10.15 15.47
CA TRP A 43 -10.16 -8.83 16.05
C TRP A 43 -9.06 -8.34 17.00
N LYS A 44 -8.50 -9.22 17.82
CA LYS A 44 -7.37 -8.88 18.70
C LYS A 44 -6.09 -8.57 17.91
N LEU A 45 -5.89 -9.23 16.76
CA LEU A 45 -4.80 -8.95 15.84
C LEU A 45 -4.96 -7.58 15.16
N VAL A 46 -6.17 -7.23 14.73
CA VAL A 46 -6.52 -5.93 14.13
C VAL A 46 -6.26 -4.77 15.09
N PHE A 47 -6.56 -4.93 16.38
CA PHE A 47 -6.31 -3.91 17.40
C PHE A 47 -4.93 -4.01 18.07
N HIS A 48 -3.95 -4.65 17.43
CA HIS A 48 -2.59 -4.69 17.95
C HIS A 48 -1.98 -3.27 17.98
N ARG A 49 -1.14 -2.98 18.99
CA ARG A 49 -0.54 -1.64 19.22
C ARG A 49 0.16 -1.04 18.00
N LYS A 50 0.72 -1.89 17.13
CA LYS A 50 1.35 -1.48 15.86
C LYS A 50 0.32 -0.99 14.84
N LEU A 51 -0.81 -1.68 14.70
CA LEU A 51 -1.89 -1.30 13.77
C LEU A 51 -2.63 -0.05 14.25
N ILE A 52 -2.83 0.14 15.55
CA ILE A 52 -3.38 1.39 16.10
C ILE A 52 -2.51 2.59 15.67
N GLY A 53 -1.17 2.45 15.72
CA GLY A 53 -0.25 3.47 15.23
C GLY A 53 -0.43 3.76 13.73
N VAL A 54 -0.61 2.72 12.92
CA VAL A 54 -0.89 2.88 11.48
C VAL A 54 -2.24 3.58 11.25
N TYR A 55 -3.28 3.23 12.00
CA TYR A 55 -4.60 3.86 11.87
C TYR A 55 -4.59 5.34 12.24
N LEU A 56 -3.92 5.70 13.34
CA LEU A 56 -3.78 7.09 13.75
C LEU A 56 -2.93 7.89 12.74
N GLY A 57 -1.86 7.29 12.22
CA GLY A 57 -1.05 7.90 11.16
C GLY A 57 -1.88 8.15 9.90
N GLN A 58 -2.62 7.14 9.44
CA GLN A 58 -3.48 7.26 8.27
C GLN A 58 -4.61 8.27 8.48
N PHE A 59 -5.17 8.34 9.69
CA PHE A 59 -6.17 9.34 10.05
C PHE A 59 -5.60 10.76 9.90
N ALA A 60 -4.43 11.03 10.49
CA ALA A 60 -3.81 12.35 10.37
C ALA A 60 -3.52 12.72 8.91
N VAL A 61 -2.96 11.79 8.12
CA VAL A 61 -2.70 11.98 6.69
C VAL A 61 -3.98 12.29 5.92
N ALA A 62 -5.03 11.49 6.12
CA ALA A 62 -6.31 11.67 5.45
C ALA A 62 -6.99 12.98 5.85
N SER A 63 -6.98 13.34 7.13
CA SER A 63 -7.54 14.60 7.64
C SER A 63 -6.84 15.81 7.02
N THR A 64 -5.50 15.81 6.97
CA THR A 64 -4.74 16.90 6.33
C THR A 64 -5.02 16.97 4.82
N LEU A 65 -5.07 15.84 4.13
CA LEU A 65 -5.38 15.80 2.70
C LEU A 65 -6.77 16.38 2.41
N TRP A 66 -7.79 15.94 3.15
CA TRP A 66 -9.16 16.43 2.98
C TRP A 66 -9.29 17.91 3.29
N PHE A 67 -8.58 18.41 4.31
CA PHE A 67 -8.50 19.84 4.59
C PHE A 67 -8.02 20.64 3.37
N PHE A 68 -6.92 20.21 2.74
CA PHE A 68 -6.38 20.88 1.55
C PHE A 68 -7.28 20.77 0.31
N LEU A 69 -8.03 19.67 0.16
CA LEU A 69 -8.93 19.48 -0.98
C LEU A 69 -10.23 20.28 -0.88
N THR A 70 -10.80 20.40 0.32
CA THR A 70 -12.17 20.93 0.49
C THR A 70 -12.24 22.29 1.15
N TRP A 71 -11.52 22.45 2.26
CA TRP A 71 -11.63 23.63 3.10
C TRP A 71 -10.59 24.70 2.77
N PHE A 72 -9.41 24.31 2.30
CA PHE A 72 -8.32 25.24 2.05
C PHE A 72 -8.62 26.32 1.00
N PRO A 73 -9.24 26.03 -0.16
CA PRO A 73 -9.60 27.09 -1.11
C PRO A 73 -10.58 28.09 -0.50
N ASN A 74 -11.59 27.61 0.22
CA ASN A 74 -12.56 28.46 0.92
C ASN A 74 -11.92 29.26 2.05
N TYR A 75 -10.96 28.69 2.77
CA TYR A 75 -10.21 29.39 3.81
C TYR A 75 -9.42 30.57 3.22
N LEU A 76 -8.77 30.38 2.07
CA LEU A 76 -8.05 31.47 1.40
C LEU A 76 -9.00 32.57 0.91
N THR A 77 -10.17 32.21 0.38
CA THR A 77 -11.09 33.21 -0.19
C THR A 77 -11.94 33.93 0.88
N GLN A 78 -12.46 33.21 1.87
CA GLN A 78 -13.39 33.75 2.86
C GLN A 78 -12.67 34.35 4.08
N GLU A 79 -11.67 33.66 4.64
CA GLU A 79 -10.99 34.10 5.87
C GLU A 79 -9.81 35.04 5.58
N LYS A 80 -9.13 34.83 4.46
CA LYS A 80 -7.98 35.67 4.05
C LYS A 80 -8.32 36.70 3.00
N GLY A 81 -9.57 36.73 2.49
CA GLY A 81 -10.03 37.68 1.49
C GLY A 81 -9.25 37.60 0.16
N ILE A 82 -8.56 36.50 -0.11
CA ILE A 82 -7.78 36.33 -1.33
C ILE A 82 -8.75 36.09 -2.50
N THR A 83 -8.58 36.80 -3.60
CA THR A 83 -9.40 36.58 -4.80
C THR A 83 -9.31 35.12 -5.26
N ALA A 84 -10.44 34.55 -5.70
CA ALA A 84 -10.54 33.15 -6.10
C ALA A 84 -9.48 32.74 -7.14
N LEU A 85 -9.14 33.65 -8.06
CA LEU A 85 -8.09 33.43 -9.06
C LEU A 85 -6.71 33.22 -8.42
N LYS A 86 -6.34 34.06 -7.43
CA LYS A 86 -5.06 33.93 -6.71
C LYS A 86 -5.08 32.74 -5.75
N ALA A 87 -6.23 32.44 -5.15
CA ALA A 87 -6.41 31.24 -4.33
C ALA A 87 -6.16 29.96 -5.15
N GLY A 88 -6.65 29.90 -6.39
CA GLY A 88 -6.40 28.77 -7.30
C GLY A 88 -4.92 28.56 -7.64
N PHE A 89 -4.13 29.63 -7.79
CA PHE A 89 -2.68 29.48 -7.93
C PHE A 89 -2.01 29.04 -6.62
N MET A 90 -2.42 29.59 -5.48
CA MET A 90 -1.86 29.23 -4.17
C MET A 90 -2.18 27.79 -3.76
N THR A 91 -3.30 27.22 -4.19
CA THR A 91 -3.65 25.81 -3.91
C THR A 91 -2.73 24.82 -4.63
N THR A 92 -2.11 25.21 -5.76
CA THR A 92 -1.15 24.34 -6.46
C THR A 92 0.14 24.10 -5.68
N VAL A 93 0.54 25.06 -4.83
CA VAL A 93 1.81 25.00 -4.09
C VAL A 93 1.82 23.83 -3.08
N PRO A 94 0.80 23.64 -2.21
CA PRO A 94 0.70 22.46 -1.37
C PRO A 94 0.75 21.13 -2.15
N PHE A 95 0.07 21.02 -3.29
CA PHE A 95 0.08 19.79 -4.08
C PHE A 95 1.46 19.49 -4.69
N LEU A 96 2.16 20.52 -5.17
CA LEU A 96 3.53 20.37 -5.67
C LEU A 96 4.49 19.99 -4.54
N ALA A 97 4.35 20.61 -3.37
CA ALA A 97 5.13 20.25 -2.18
C ALA A 97 4.85 18.81 -1.74
N ALA A 98 3.59 18.36 -1.78
CA ALA A 98 3.24 16.98 -1.49
C ALA A 98 3.86 15.99 -2.49
N PHE A 99 3.84 16.32 -3.78
CA PHE A 99 4.49 15.52 -4.82
C PHE A 99 5.99 15.34 -4.56
N VAL A 100 6.71 16.45 -4.31
CA VAL A 100 8.14 16.40 -3.98
C VAL A 100 8.38 15.63 -2.68
N GLY A 101 7.53 15.82 -1.67
CA GLY A 101 7.60 15.09 -0.40
C GLY A 101 7.45 13.58 -0.57
N VAL A 102 6.58 13.12 -1.47
CA VAL A 102 6.39 11.69 -1.77
C VAL A 102 7.61 11.10 -2.48
N LEU A 103 8.21 11.82 -3.42
CA LEU A 103 9.43 11.36 -4.09
C LEU A 103 10.60 11.29 -3.10
N LEU A 104 10.76 12.31 -2.26
CA LEU A 104 11.80 12.35 -1.23
C LEU A 104 11.61 11.25 -0.18
N SER A 105 10.37 10.97 0.24
CA SER A 105 10.12 9.92 1.23
C SER A 105 10.50 8.53 0.71
N GLY A 106 10.19 8.23 -0.55
CA GLY A 106 10.62 7.00 -1.21
C GLY A 106 12.15 6.91 -1.32
N TRP A 107 12.78 7.99 -1.79
CA TRP A 107 14.24 8.03 -1.91
C TRP A 107 14.96 7.88 -0.56
N VAL A 108 14.46 8.54 0.49
CA VAL A 108 15.00 8.42 1.86
C VAL A 108 14.77 7.01 2.40
N ALA A 109 13.60 6.40 2.17
CA ALA A 109 13.35 5.02 2.57
C ALA A 109 14.36 4.06 1.92
N ASP A 110 14.55 4.15 0.60
CA ASP A 110 15.52 3.34 -0.13
C ASP A 110 16.95 3.58 0.37
N LEU A 111 17.31 4.83 0.67
CA LEU A 111 18.62 5.19 1.21
C LEU A 111 18.86 4.54 2.58
N LEU A 112 17.86 4.58 3.47
CA LEU A 112 17.97 3.99 4.81
C LEU A 112 18.13 2.47 4.73
N VAL A 113 17.37 1.80 3.86
CA VAL A 113 17.49 0.36 3.62
C VAL A 113 18.88 0.02 3.08
N ARG A 114 19.38 0.77 2.08
CA ARG A 114 20.75 0.58 1.54
C ARG A 114 21.85 0.81 2.57
N LYS A 115 21.61 1.64 3.59
CA LYS A 115 22.54 1.88 4.71
C LYS A 115 22.48 0.80 5.80
N GLY A 116 21.68 -0.26 5.62
CA GLY A 116 21.61 -1.38 6.55
C GLY A 116 20.65 -1.17 7.72
N PHE A 117 19.78 -0.15 7.67
CA PHE A 117 18.68 -0.08 8.63
C PHE A 117 17.70 -1.24 8.36
N SER A 118 17.54 -2.10 9.36
CA SER A 118 16.66 -3.28 9.28
C SER A 118 15.20 -2.86 9.07
N LEU A 119 14.52 -3.50 8.10
CA LEU A 119 13.07 -3.56 8.07
C LEU A 119 12.62 -4.47 9.21
N GLY A 120 12.44 -3.90 10.40
CA GLY A 120 11.99 -4.62 11.59
C GLY A 120 10.59 -5.20 11.45
#